data_AF-A0A9X3RTP6-F1
#
_entry.id   AF-A0A9X3RTP6-F1
#
_cell.length_a   1.000
_cell.length_b   1.000
_cell.length_c   1.000
_cell.angle_alpha   90.00
_cell.angle_beta   90.00
_cell.angle_gamma   90.00
#
_symmetry.space_group_name_H-M   'P 1'
#
loop_
_entity.id
_entity.type
_entity.pdbx_description
1 polymer ?
#
loop_
_entity_poly.entity_id
_entity_poly.type
_entity_poly.pdbx_seq_one_letter_code
_entity_poly.pdbx_strand_id
1 'polypeptide(L)'
;MPTGKVKWYDADRGYGFVSNPGDEDVYVGSQVLPEGVTELVKGQRIEYEFIAGRRGPQVHTMTVLDNGPRRAQHKYDAEQLQQMVQDTITLLDASVLPVLQSGRRPERKEARQVAEILRTIARELDS
;
A
#
# COMPACT_ATOMS: atom_id res chain seq x y z
N MET A 1 13.64 25.15 -0.10
CA MET A 1 13.75 23.95 -0.95
C MET A 1 12.35 23.60 -1.44
N PRO A 2 12.16 23.19 -2.71
CA PRO A 2 10.87 22.69 -3.18
C PRO A 2 10.51 21.33 -2.56
N THR A 3 9.21 21.10 -2.44
CA THR A 3 8.66 19.78 -2.10
C THR A 3 7.94 19.19 -3.29
N GLY A 4 8.18 17.90 -3.53
CA GLY A 4 7.56 17.14 -4.62
C GLY A 4 7.14 15.75 -4.19
N LYS A 5 6.49 15.04 -5.11
CA LYS A 5 6.08 13.65 -4.93
C LYS A 5 6.87 12.75 -5.86
N VAL A 6 7.31 11.60 -5.37
CA VAL A 6 7.97 10.58 -6.19
C VAL A 6 6.95 10.06 -7.21
N LYS A 7 7.20 10.26 -8.51
CA LYS A 7 6.36 9.71 -9.58
C LYS A 7 6.56 8.21 -9.71
N TRP A 8 7.83 7.81 -9.71
CA TRP A 8 8.26 6.42 -9.71
C TRP A 8 9.74 6.35 -9.35
N TYR A 9 10.16 5.20 -8.83
CA TYR A 9 11.54 4.89 -8.54
C TYR A 9 11.75 3.39 -8.75
N ASP A 10 12.82 3.03 -9.42
CA ASP A 10 13.25 1.66 -9.65
C ASP A 10 14.45 1.39 -8.74
N ALA A 11 14.25 0.59 -7.69
CA ALA A 11 15.28 0.28 -6.71
C ALA A 11 16.38 -0.63 -7.29
N ASP A 12 16.04 -1.49 -8.25
CA ASP A 12 16.99 -2.38 -8.90
C ASP A 12 17.93 -1.61 -9.82
N ARG A 13 17.40 -0.62 -10.54
CA ARG A 13 18.19 0.27 -11.40
C ARG A 13 18.79 1.47 -10.67
N GLY A 14 18.31 1.77 -9.46
CA GLY A 14 18.79 2.85 -8.61
C GLY A 14 18.45 4.26 -9.12
N TYR A 15 17.35 4.44 -9.86
CA TYR A 15 16.93 5.76 -10.30
C TYR A 15 15.41 5.92 -10.45
N GLY A 16 14.96 7.17 -10.49
CA GLY A 16 13.55 7.51 -10.64
C GLY A 16 13.32 8.98 -10.96
N PHE A 17 12.08 9.43 -10.78
CA PHE A 17 11.68 10.81 -11.04
C PHE A 17 10.71 11.33 -9.97
N VAL A 18 10.85 12.63 -9.68
CA VAL A 18 10.05 13.37 -8.71
C VAL A 18 9.32 14.50 -9.42
N SER A 19 8.04 14.68 -9.12
CA SER A 19 7.25 15.77 -9.68
C SER A 19 7.63 17.11 -9.04
N ASN A 20 7.95 18.11 -9.87
CA ASN A 20 8.13 19.49 -9.42
C ASN A 20 6.79 20.24 -9.53
N PRO A 21 6.34 21.01 -8.52
CA PRO A 21 5.16 21.88 -8.64
C PRO A 21 5.43 23.05 -9.60
N GLY A 22 5.36 22.79 -10.91
CA GLY A 22 5.36 23.83 -11.95
C GLY A 22 6.27 23.59 -13.16
N ASP A 23 7.20 22.64 -13.10
CA ASP A 23 8.24 22.43 -14.12
C ASP A 23 8.36 20.95 -14.56
N GLU A 24 9.43 20.65 -15.32
CA GLU A 24 9.88 19.32 -15.70
C GLU A 24 10.12 18.40 -14.47
N ASP A 25 9.92 17.10 -14.68
CA ASP A 25 10.21 16.08 -13.68
C ASP A 25 11.71 16.06 -13.35
N VAL A 26 12.02 15.97 -12.06
CA VAL A 26 13.40 16.01 -11.57
C VAL A 26 13.92 14.59 -11.44
N TYR A 27 15.06 14.33 -12.07
CA TYR A 27 15.75 13.06 -12.00
C TYR A 27 16.32 12.81 -10.60
N VAL A 28 16.09 11.62 -10.05
CA VAL A 28 16.65 11.17 -8.77
C VAL A 28 17.44 9.87 -8.96
N GLY A 29 18.66 9.82 -8.43
CA GLY A 29 19.49 8.61 -8.42
C GLY A 29 19.73 8.10 -7.00
N SER A 30 20.17 6.85 -6.88
CA SER A 30 20.47 6.22 -5.59
C SER A 30 21.57 6.95 -4.80
N GLN A 31 22.50 7.62 -5.49
CA GLN A 31 23.60 8.37 -4.89
C GLN A 31 23.18 9.60 -4.08
N VAL A 32 21.94 10.08 -4.25
CA VAL A 32 21.40 11.24 -3.50
C VAL A 32 20.39 10.83 -2.43
N LEU A 33 20.19 9.52 -2.23
CA LEU A 33 19.30 9.04 -1.18
C LEU A 33 19.89 9.32 0.21
N PRO A 34 19.06 9.69 1.20
CA PRO A 34 19.51 9.85 2.58
C PRO A 34 20.05 8.55 3.17
N GLU A 35 20.89 8.66 4.21
CA GLU A 35 21.40 7.49 4.93
C GLU A 35 20.25 6.60 5.44
N GLY A 36 20.35 5.30 5.17
CA GLY A 36 19.34 4.30 5.56
C GLY A 36 18.14 4.17 4.61
N VAL A 37 18.03 5.02 3.57
CA VAL A 37 16.99 4.91 2.55
C VAL A 37 17.53 4.17 1.34
N THR A 38 16.96 3.00 1.05
CA THR A 38 17.36 2.17 -0.11
C THR A 38 16.37 2.25 -1.28
N GLU A 39 15.13 2.68 -1.03
CA GLU A 39 14.10 2.84 -2.05
C GLU A 39 13.20 4.04 -1.78
N LEU A 40 12.58 4.56 -2.85
CA LEU A 40 11.51 5.57 -2.78
C LEU A 40 10.20 4.96 -3.26
N VAL A 41 9.11 5.31 -2.60
CA VAL A 41 7.76 4.81 -2.92
C VAL A 41 7.02 5.81 -3.80
N LYS A 42 6.30 5.33 -4.81
CA LYS A 42 5.41 6.19 -5.61
C LYS A 42 4.42 6.96 -4.71
N GLY A 43 4.34 8.27 -4.91
CA GLY A 43 3.50 9.18 -4.13
C GLY A 43 4.13 9.69 -2.83
N GLN A 44 5.31 9.20 -2.46
CA GLN A 44 6.06 9.67 -1.29
C GLN A 44 6.46 11.12 -1.42
N ARG A 45 6.28 11.89 -0.35
CA ARG A 45 6.63 13.31 -0.31
C ARG A 45 8.07 13.46 0.13
N ILE A 46 8.80 14.24 -0.66
CA ILE A 46 10.19 14.57 -0.38
C ILE A 46 10.39 16.07 -0.52
N GLU A 47 11.30 16.61 0.29
CA GLU A 47 11.91 17.91 0.10
C GLU A 47 13.25 17.70 -0.60
N TYR A 48 13.56 18.48 -1.63
CA TYR A 48 14.79 18.28 -2.39
C TYR A 48 15.36 19.60 -2.90
N GLU A 49 16.67 19.60 -3.12
CA GLU A 49 17.36 20.60 -3.94
C GLU A 49 17.69 19.97 -5.29
N PHE A 50 17.59 20.75 -6.35
CA PHE A 50 17.93 20.30 -7.70
C PHE A 50 18.87 21.27 -8.38
N ILE A 51 19.66 20.73 -9.29
CA ILE A 51 20.60 21.47 -10.14
C ILE A 51 20.34 21.14 -11.60
N ALA A 52 20.71 22.05 -12.52
CA ALA A 52 20.63 21.78 -13.94
C ALA A 52 21.69 20.73 -14.33
N GLY A 53 21.24 19.53 -14.69
CA GLY A 53 22.10 18.43 -15.14
C GLY A 53 22.18 18.33 -16.67
N ARG A 54 23.07 17.45 -17.16
CA ARG A 54 23.27 17.21 -18.60
C ARG A 54 22.03 16.61 -19.30
N ARG A 55 21.09 16.05 -18.53
CA ARG A 55 19.88 15.37 -19.01
C ARG A 55 18.60 16.00 -18.43
N GLY A 56 18.67 17.26 -18.01
CA GLY A 56 17.59 17.96 -17.33
C GLY A 56 17.84 18.12 -15.82
N PRO A 57 16.85 18.64 -15.07
CA PRO A 57 16.95 18.87 -13.64
C PRO A 57 17.26 17.56 -12.88
N GLN A 58 18.26 17.58 -12.01
CA GLN A 58 18.64 16.43 -11.18
C GLN A 58 18.67 16.82 -9.71
N VAL A 59 18.22 15.93 -8.84
CA VAL A 59 18.30 16.11 -7.38
C VAL A 59 19.77 16.14 -6.97
N HIS A 60 20.12 17.08 -6.10
CA HIS A 60 21.43 17.20 -5.47
C HIS A 60 21.42 16.66 -4.04
N THR A 61 20.42 17.09 -3.26
CA THR A 61 20.21 16.69 -1.86
C THR A 61 18.71 16.50 -1.65
N MET A 62 18.31 15.54 -0.81
CA MET A 62 16.90 15.39 -0.43
C MET A 62 16.72 15.02 1.04
N THR A 63 15.52 15.31 1.54
CA THR A 63 15.00 14.85 2.82
C THR A 63 13.64 14.19 2.59
N VAL A 64 13.47 12.97 3.10
CA VAL A 64 12.20 12.27 3.04
C VAL A 64 11.26 12.84 4.10
N LEU A 65 10.11 13.37 3.68
CA LEU A 65 9.15 14.02 4.59
C LEU A 65 8.10 13.05 5.14
N ASP A 66 7.78 12.00 4.39
CA ASP A 66 6.91 10.92 4.84
C ASP A 66 7.40 9.55 4.34
N ASN A 67 6.93 8.48 4.97
CA ASN A 67 7.27 7.11 4.58
C ASN A 67 6.50 6.63 3.33
N GLY A 68 5.96 7.56 2.52
CA GLY A 68 5.07 7.26 1.42
C GLY A 68 3.65 6.93 1.86
N PRO A 69 2.70 6.79 0.91
CA PRO A 69 1.47 6.08 1.21
C PRO A 69 1.86 4.71 1.74
N ARG A 70 1.30 4.30 2.89
CA ARG A 70 1.47 2.92 3.38
C ARG A 70 1.10 2.02 2.21
N ARG A 71 2.08 1.31 1.62
CA ARG A 71 1.76 0.15 0.79
C ARG A 71 0.83 -0.67 1.67
N ALA A 72 -0.37 -0.94 1.19
CA ALA A 72 -1.25 -1.84 1.89
C ALA A 72 -0.49 -3.18 1.95
N GLN A 73 0.15 -3.43 3.08
CA GLN A 73 0.72 -4.74 3.33
C GLN A 73 -0.50 -5.60 3.53
N HIS A 74 -0.87 -6.37 2.51
CA HIS A 74 -1.80 -7.47 2.69
C HIS A 74 -1.26 -8.27 3.87
N LYS A 75 -2.02 -8.34 4.96
CA LYS A 75 -1.55 -8.99 6.18
C LYS A 75 -1.42 -10.50 5.94
N TYR A 76 -2.14 -10.99 4.93
CA TYR A 76 -2.19 -12.37 4.52
C TYR A 76 -1.73 -12.49 3.07
N ASP A 77 -0.97 -13.52 2.76
CA ASP A 77 -0.68 -13.87 1.36
C ASP A 77 -1.92 -14.47 0.67
N ALA A 78 -1.80 -14.74 -0.64
CA ALA A 78 -2.92 -15.25 -1.44
C ALA A 78 -3.42 -16.62 -0.96
N GLU A 79 -2.53 -17.51 -0.51
CA GLU A 79 -2.88 -18.85 -0.02
C GLU A 79 -3.62 -18.76 1.32
N GLN A 80 -3.15 -17.90 2.22
CA GLN A 80 -3.79 -17.63 3.51
C GLN A 80 -5.16 -17.00 3.32
N LEU A 81 -5.29 -16.02 2.42
CA LEU A 81 -6.57 -15.39 2.12
C LEU A 81 -7.54 -16.39 1.50
N GLN A 82 -7.07 -17.25 0.59
CA GLN A 82 -7.87 -18.35 0.03
C GLN A 82 -8.37 -19.28 1.14
N GLN A 83 -7.50 -19.69 2.06
CA GLN A 83 -7.89 -20.56 3.18
C GLN A 83 -8.94 -19.88 4.08
N MET A 84 -8.76 -18.61 4.42
CA MET A 84 -9.73 -17.85 5.21
C MET A 84 -11.11 -17.78 4.53
N VAL A 85 -11.13 -17.55 3.22
CA VAL A 85 -12.37 -17.54 2.43
C VAL A 85 -13.03 -18.92 2.47
N GLN A 86 -12.27 -19.99 2.27
CA GLN A 86 -12.79 -21.36 2.28
C GLN A 86 -13.37 -21.75 3.65
N ASP A 87 -12.65 -21.45 4.73
CA ASP A 87 -13.11 -21.69 6.11
C ASP A 87 -14.39 -20.91 6.41
N THR A 88 -14.49 -19.69 5.89
CA THR A 88 -15.69 -18.86 6.07
C THR A 88 -16.89 -19.43 5.32
N ILE A 89 -16.71 -19.95 4.10
CA ILE A 89 -17.77 -20.64 3.36
C ILE A 89 -18.24 -21.86 4.15
N THR A 90 -17.32 -22.70 4.60
CA THR A 90 -17.66 -23.88 5.41
C THR A 90 -18.39 -23.51 6.70
N LEU A 91 -17.96 -22.45 7.40
CA LEU A 91 -18.64 -21.95 8.60
C LEU A 91 -20.07 -21.47 8.29
N LEU A 92 -20.25 -20.71 7.20
CA LEU A 92 -21.55 -20.21 6.77
C LEU A 92 -22.50 -21.37 6.42
N ASP A 93 -22.03 -22.36 5.66
CA ASP A 93 -22.81 -23.52 5.26
C ASP A 93 -23.21 -24.38 6.46
N ALA A 94 -22.30 -24.58 7.41
CA ALA A 94 -22.56 -25.43 8.57
C ALA A 94 -23.45 -24.76 9.63
N SER A 95 -23.34 -23.45 9.81
CA SER A 95 -23.87 -22.79 11.02
C SER A 95 -24.90 -21.70 10.71
N VAL A 96 -24.74 -20.95 9.62
CA VAL A 96 -25.62 -19.82 9.29
C VAL A 96 -26.75 -20.25 8.35
N LEU A 97 -26.44 -20.94 7.26
CA LEU A 97 -27.43 -21.33 6.25
C LEU A 97 -28.56 -22.20 6.82
N PRO A 98 -28.32 -23.24 7.63
CA PRO A 98 -29.41 -24.08 8.13
C PRO A 98 -30.39 -23.30 9.00
N VAL A 99 -29.89 -22.36 9.81
CA VAL A 99 -30.70 -21.49 10.67
C VAL A 99 -31.58 -20.57 9.81
N LEU A 100 -30.99 -19.95 8.79
CA LEU A 100 -31.72 -19.10 7.85
C LEU A 100 -32.75 -19.90 7.03
N GLN A 101 -32.40 -21.09 6.57
CA GLN A 101 -33.31 -22.00 5.85
C GLN A 101 -34.50 -22.41 6.72
N SER A 102 -34.30 -22.52 8.04
CA SER A 102 -35.39 -22.76 9.00
C SER A 102 -36.28 -21.53 9.27
N GLY A 103 -36.04 -20.40 8.59
CA GLY A 103 -36.75 -19.13 8.79
C GLY A 103 -36.33 -18.37 10.06
N ARG A 104 -35.27 -18.81 10.73
CA ARG A 104 -34.75 -18.20 11.96
C ARG A 104 -33.50 -17.38 11.67
N ARG A 105 -33.05 -16.59 12.65
CA ARG A 105 -31.78 -15.86 12.60
C ARG A 105 -30.76 -16.53 13.53
N PRO A 106 -29.46 -16.54 13.16
CA PRO A 106 -28.40 -17.02 14.06
C PRO A 106 -28.39 -16.23 15.36
N GLU A 107 -27.88 -16.85 16.43
CA GLU A 107 -27.76 -16.17 17.70
C GLU A 107 -26.85 -14.95 17.61
N ARG A 108 -27.11 -13.92 18.44
CA ARG A 108 -26.39 -12.64 18.38
C ARG A 108 -24.86 -12.81 18.49
N LYS A 109 -24.40 -13.76 19.30
CA LYS A 109 -22.97 -14.03 19.49
C LYS A 109 -22.35 -14.63 18.23
N GLU A 110 -22.98 -15.65 17.67
CA GLU A 110 -22.55 -16.33 16.46
C GLU A 110 -22.58 -15.39 15.23
N ALA A 111 -23.68 -14.65 15.07
CA ALA A 111 -23.83 -13.65 14.01
C ALA A 111 -22.73 -12.57 14.07
N ARG A 112 -22.33 -12.14 15.26
CA ARG A 112 -21.22 -11.18 15.43
C ARG A 112 -19.88 -11.77 15.01
N GLN A 113 -19.59 -13.00 15.43
CA GLN A 113 -18.34 -13.67 15.09
C GLN A 113 -18.20 -13.88 13.58
N VAL A 114 -19.25 -14.36 12.92
CA VAL A 114 -19.27 -14.50 11.45
C VAL A 114 -19.10 -13.15 10.75
N ALA A 115 -19.78 -12.10 11.23
CA ALA A 115 -19.67 -10.77 10.65
C ALA A 115 -18.26 -10.17 10.81
N GLU A 116 -17.56 -10.46 11.91
CA GLU A 116 -16.16 -10.03 12.11
C GLU A 116 -15.21 -10.70 11.11
N ILE A 117 -15.39 -11.99 10.86
CA ILE A 117 -14.59 -12.73 9.87
C ILE A 117 -14.82 -12.15 8.46
N LEU A 118 -16.09 -11.98 8.07
CA LEU A 118 -16.44 -11.42 6.76
C LEU A 118 -15.88 -10.00 6.54
N ARG A 119 -15.92 -9.14 7.58
CA ARG A 119 -15.33 -7.80 7.50
C ARG A 119 -13.81 -7.82 7.43
N THR A 120 -13.18 -8.81 8.02
CA THR A 120 -11.72 -8.99 7.92
C THR A 120 -11.35 -9.33 6.49
N ILE A 121 -12.03 -10.32 5.89
CA ILE A 121 -11.82 -10.71 4.49
C ILE A 121 -12.08 -9.53 3.55
N ALA A 122 -13.17 -8.80 3.73
CA ALA A 122 -13.46 -7.61 2.93
C ALA A 122 -12.33 -6.57 2.99
N ARG A 123 -11.82 -6.28 4.19
CA ARG A 123 -10.71 -5.33 4.37
C ARG A 123 -9.43 -5.77 3.68
N GLU A 124 -9.13 -7.07 3.66
CA GLU A 124 -7.94 -7.62 3.00
C GLU A 124 -8.09 -7.74 1.48
N LEU A 125 -9.32 -7.78 0.97
CA LEU A 125 -9.61 -7.70 -0.47
C LEU A 125 -9.60 -6.26 -0.99
N ASP A 126 -9.98 -5.29 -0.15
CA ASP A 126 -10.00 -3.86 -0.48
C ASP A 126 -8.62 -3.19 -0.35
N SER A 127 -7.71 -3.79 0.43
CA SER A 127 -6.35 -3.32 0.66
C SER A 127 -5.50 -3.40 -0.60
#